data_AF-A0A7G9NWI4-F1
#
_entry.id   AF-A0A7G9NWI4-F1
#
_cell.length_a   1.000
_cell.length_b   1.000
_cell.length_c   1.000
_cell.angle_alpha   90.00
_cell.angle_beta   90.00
_cell.angle_gamma   90.00
#
_symmetry.space_group_name_H-M   'P 1'
#
loop_
_entity.id
_entity.type
_entity.pdbx_description
1 polymer ?
#
loop_
_entity_poly.entity_id
_entity_poly.type
_entity_poly.pdbx_seq_one_letter_code
_entity_poly.pdbx_strand_id
1 'polypeptide(L)'
;MFGSSCIGWYRCALVAAVVLFTFHAGAYAGPYSPGKGGADEAAFIDAGIAGFVGPAGEGITATDTNGNYINPVFTAWATGVVDYTPSDVVGVYGNNGIGSQFADPTLVLGHVTGSNMDIASLGDMDADELTAYFNDPQSAIAPGSITLSFDQAITNGAGADFAVFENGFVSNYNTGAGSASGQMFAELGFVEVSTDGVNFARFPSSYLNYPLGEGLPSNTSYLTQDVSNLYNLAGKHANAYGESWGTPFNLDDLLGDQLVIDGIVLLNEINFVRIVDIPGDGSFTDAAGNSIFDAWVTWGSGGMDVEAIGVINAVVAVPEPASIVAILFGATMLTHRREHR
;
A
#
# COMPACT_ATOMS: atom_id res chain seq x y z
N MET A 1 -75.78 0.07 38.74
CA MET A 1 -74.47 -0.41 39.25
C MET A 1 -73.86 -1.29 38.16
N PHE A 2 -72.83 -0.74 37.51
CA PHE A 2 -71.80 -1.33 36.64
C PHE A 2 -72.11 -2.56 35.77
N GLY A 3 -72.16 -2.32 34.45
CA GLY A 3 -71.83 -3.30 33.43
C GLY A 3 -70.31 -3.51 33.34
N SER A 4 -69.89 -4.76 33.12
CA SER A 4 -68.51 -5.13 32.86
C SER A 4 -68.30 -5.28 31.35
N SER A 5 -67.41 -4.48 30.79
CA SER A 5 -66.89 -4.62 29.43
C SER A 5 -65.38 -4.83 29.54
N CYS A 6 -64.90 -5.99 29.10
CA CYS A 6 -63.48 -6.29 29.00
C CYS A 6 -62.83 -5.38 27.94
N ILE A 7 -61.84 -4.58 28.35
CA ILE A 7 -60.95 -3.84 27.44
C ILE A 7 -59.64 -4.62 27.37
N GLY A 8 -59.37 -5.21 26.20
CA GLY A 8 -58.12 -5.86 25.87
C GLY A 8 -57.02 -4.81 25.64
N TRP A 9 -55.88 -5.02 26.28
CA TRP A 9 -54.67 -4.22 26.09
C TRP A 9 -53.89 -4.77 24.89
N TYR A 10 -53.93 -4.08 23.75
CA TYR A 10 -52.96 -4.31 22.68
C TYR A 10 -51.66 -3.60 23.04
N ARG A 11 -50.62 -4.38 23.35
CA ARG A 11 -49.24 -3.88 23.38
C ARG A 11 -48.72 -3.85 21.94
N CYS A 12 -48.61 -2.66 21.35
CA CYS A 12 -47.82 -2.46 20.14
C CYS A 12 -46.33 -2.57 20.51
N ALA A 13 -45.69 -3.68 20.15
CA ALA A 13 -44.24 -3.77 20.11
C ALA A 13 -43.75 -3.00 18.87
N LEU A 14 -43.10 -1.87 19.10
CA LEU A 14 -42.39 -1.14 18.04
C LEU A 14 -41.09 -1.91 17.77
N VAL A 15 -41.10 -2.77 16.75
CA VAL A 15 -39.88 -3.39 16.23
C VAL A 15 -39.15 -2.31 15.43
N ALA A 16 -38.15 -1.69 16.04
CA ALA A 16 -37.21 -0.85 15.32
C ALA A 16 -36.38 -1.76 14.42
N ALA A 17 -36.71 -1.79 13.13
CA ALA A 17 -35.84 -2.37 12.12
C ALA A 17 -34.62 -1.44 11.98
N VAL A 18 -33.52 -1.80 12.65
CA VAL A 18 -32.21 -1.21 12.35
C VAL A 18 -31.82 -1.76 10.99
N VAL A 19 -31.99 -0.95 9.95
CA VAL A 19 -31.41 -1.21 8.64
C VAL A 19 -29.91 -0.90 8.79
N LEU A 20 -29.10 -1.93 9.03
CA LEU A 20 -27.66 -1.83 8.80
C LEU A 20 -27.48 -1.65 7.29
N PHE A 21 -27.13 -0.45 6.86
CA PHE A 21 -26.54 -0.26 5.55
C PHE A 21 -25.09 -0.74 5.67
N THR A 22 -24.81 -1.96 5.21
CA THR A 22 -23.46 -2.34 4.86
C THR A 22 -23.10 -1.57 3.60
N PHE A 23 -22.39 -0.45 3.77
CA PHE A 23 -21.66 0.15 2.66
C PHE A 23 -20.58 -0.87 2.28
N HIS A 24 -20.86 -1.67 1.27
CA HIS A 24 -19.78 -2.36 0.57
C HIS A 24 -19.02 -1.24 -0.14
N ALA A 25 -17.76 -1.05 0.22
CA ALA A 25 -16.84 -0.25 -0.57
C ALA A 25 -16.84 -0.88 -1.97
N GLY A 26 -17.56 -0.26 -2.91
CA GLY A 26 -17.66 -0.77 -4.26
C GLY A 26 -16.29 -0.69 -4.93
N ALA A 27 -15.95 -1.68 -5.75
CA ALA A 27 -14.82 -1.60 -6.66
C ALA A 27 -14.87 -0.26 -7.42
N TYR A 28 -13.74 0.45 -7.48
CA TYR A 28 -13.67 1.69 -8.26
C TYR A 28 -13.95 1.38 -9.73
N ALA A 29 -14.65 2.27 -10.42
CA ALA A 29 -14.80 2.12 -11.87
C ALA A 29 -13.54 2.68 -12.52
N GLY A 30 -12.81 1.85 -13.26
CA GLY A 30 -11.65 2.26 -14.03
C GLY A 30 -11.96 3.32 -15.12
N PRO A 31 -11.02 3.56 -16.05
CA PRO A 31 -9.95 2.65 -16.43
C PRO A 31 -8.75 2.72 -15.49
N TYR A 32 -8.10 1.57 -15.26
CA TYR A 32 -6.86 1.48 -14.50
C TYR A 32 -5.64 1.48 -15.42
N SER A 33 -4.52 1.95 -14.88
CA SER A 33 -3.26 2.05 -15.59
C SER A 33 -2.77 0.67 -16.08
N PRO A 34 -2.19 0.59 -17.30
CA PRO A 34 -1.50 -0.60 -17.80
C PRO A 34 -0.10 -0.80 -17.18
N GLY A 35 0.29 0.02 -16.20
CA GLY A 35 1.37 -0.24 -15.25
C GLY A 35 2.80 -0.06 -15.76
N LYS A 36 2.97 0.48 -16.97
CA LYS A 36 4.30 0.76 -17.55
C LYS A 36 4.80 2.16 -17.17
N GLY A 37 3.92 2.98 -16.62
CA GLY A 37 4.19 4.37 -16.29
C GLY A 37 4.31 5.28 -17.50
N GLY A 38 4.35 6.60 -17.24
CA GLY A 38 4.63 7.62 -18.25
C GLY A 38 3.45 8.54 -18.60
N ALA A 39 3.75 9.55 -19.42
CA ALA A 39 2.80 10.61 -19.78
C ALA A 39 1.54 10.08 -20.50
N ASP A 40 1.65 8.98 -21.22
CA ASP A 40 0.51 8.35 -21.93
C ASP A 40 -0.47 7.67 -20.95
N GLU A 41 -0.09 7.49 -19.68
CA GLU A 41 -0.92 6.92 -18.63
C GLU A 41 -1.62 7.99 -17.76
N ALA A 42 -1.36 9.29 -17.96
CA ALA A 42 -1.88 10.36 -17.11
C ALA A 42 -3.42 10.49 -17.06
N ALA A 43 -4.14 9.79 -17.94
CA ALA A 43 -5.61 9.74 -17.95
C ALA A 43 -6.20 8.63 -17.07
N PHE A 44 -5.38 7.69 -16.58
CA PHE A 44 -5.82 6.64 -15.67
C PHE A 44 -5.84 7.17 -14.24
N ILE A 45 -6.75 6.65 -13.43
CA ILE A 45 -6.97 7.12 -12.06
C ILE A 45 -5.78 6.81 -11.12
N ASP A 46 -4.96 5.83 -11.51
CA ASP A 46 -3.81 5.30 -10.78
C ASP A 46 -2.56 5.26 -11.67
N ALA A 47 -2.36 6.28 -12.51
CA ALA A 47 -1.13 6.43 -13.28
C ALA A 47 0.12 6.36 -12.39
N GLY A 48 1.12 5.57 -12.79
CA GLY A 48 2.33 5.36 -12.00
C GLY A 48 3.08 6.67 -11.72
N ILE A 49 3.64 6.78 -10.52
CA ILE A 49 4.42 7.96 -10.10
C ILE A 49 5.90 7.68 -10.32
N ALA A 50 6.55 8.45 -11.20
CA ALA A 50 7.97 8.26 -11.50
C ALA A 50 8.84 8.39 -10.24
N GLY A 51 9.66 7.39 -9.92
CA GLY A 51 10.67 7.45 -8.87
C GLY A 51 11.77 8.47 -9.18
N PHE A 52 12.08 8.63 -10.46
CA PHE A 52 13.12 9.52 -10.96
C PHE A 52 12.61 10.41 -12.09
N VAL A 53 13.16 11.63 -12.17
CA VAL A 53 12.91 12.58 -13.26
C VAL A 53 14.22 13.23 -13.69
N GLY A 54 14.23 13.82 -14.89
CA GLY A 54 15.40 14.54 -15.39
C GLY A 54 15.58 14.39 -16.89
N PRO A 55 16.80 14.69 -17.41
CA PRO A 55 17.11 14.68 -18.84
C PRO A 55 16.93 13.31 -19.52
N ALA A 56 16.98 12.20 -18.78
CA ALA A 56 16.81 10.86 -19.34
C ALA A 56 15.34 10.47 -19.51
N GLY A 57 14.40 11.25 -18.96
CA GLY A 57 12.96 10.99 -18.99
C GLY A 57 12.41 10.59 -17.63
N GLU A 58 11.09 10.68 -17.46
CA GLU A 58 10.39 10.25 -16.24
C GLU A 58 10.45 8.74 -16.09
N GLY A 59 10.62 8.27 -14.86
CA GLY A 59 10.65 6.85 -14.51
C GLY A 59 11.90 6.10 -14.98
N ILE A 60 12.87 6.76 -15.61
CA ILE A 60 14.17 6.16 -15.91
C ILE A 60 15.06 6.24 -14.67
N THR A 61 15.51 5.10 -14.16
CA THR A 61 16.37 5.03 -12.98
C THR A 61 17.61 5.92 -13.12
N ALA A 62 17.95 6.67 -12.07
CA ALA A 62 19.13 7.53 -12.10
C ALA A 62 20.42 6.71 -12.22
N THR A 63 21.36 7.21 -13.02
CA THR A 63 22.72 6.70 -13.11
C THR A 63 23.70 7.87 -13.08
N ASP A 64 24.98 7.59 -12.84
CA ASP A 64 26.05 8.61 -12.83
C ASP A 64 26.15 9.45 -14.12
N THR A 65 25.55 8.98 -15.22
CA THR A 65 25.72 9.58 -16.55
C THR A 65 24.44 10.12 -17.19
N ASN A 66 23.26 9.74 -16.70
CA ASN A 66 22.00 10.10 -17.38
C ASN A 66 21.36 11.39 -16.83
N GLY A 67 21.84 11.89 -15.70
CA GLY A 67 21.40 13.16 -15.10
C GLY A 67 20.01 13.12 -14.48
N ASN A 68 19.38 11.95 -14.38
CA ASN A 68 18.15 11.79 -13.62
C ASN A 68 18.45 11.86 -12.11
N TYR A 69 17.45 12.27 -11.36
CA TYR A 69 17.49 12.41 -9.91
C TYR A 69 16.12 12.03 -9.33
N ILE A 70 16.07 11.79 -8.02
CA ILE A 70 14.84 11.44 -7.31
C ILE A 70 13.76 12.47 -7.59
N ASN A 71 12.55 12.00 -7.90
CA ASN A 71 11.44 12.87 -8.23
C ASN A 71 11.08 13.76 -7.04
N PRO A 72 11.16 15.10 -7.16
CA PRO A 72 10.86 16.02 -6.07
C PRO A 72 9.38 16.08 -5.70
N VAL A 73 8.51 15.35 -6.41
CA VAL A 73 7.13 15.09 -5.96
C VAL A 73 7.12 14.37 -4.61
N PHE A 74 8.12 13.54 -4.34
CA PHE A 74 8.27 12.88 -3.05
C PHE A 74 8.92 13.83 -2.05
N THR A 75 8.13 14.25 -1.07
CA THR A 75 8.53 15.20 -0.01
C THR A 75 9.14 14.50 1.20
N ALA A 76 8.85 13.22 1.38
CA ALA A 76 9.42 12.36 2.41
C ALA A 76 9.41 10.89 1.97
N TRP A 77 10.01 10.03 2.79
CA TRP A 77 10.12 8.59 2.59
C TRP A 77 9.93 7.89 3.94
N ALA A 78 9.71 6.57 3.93
CA ALA A 78 9.72 5.79 5.16
C ALA A 78 11.07 5.95 5.89
N THR A 79 11.01 6.16 7.20
CA THR A 79 12.20 6.42 8.05
C THR A 79 12.42 5.36 9.13
N GLY A 80 11.43 4.51 9.40
CA GLY A 80 11.55 3.43 10.37
C GLY A 80 10.78 2.18 9.99
N VAL A 81 11.27 1.04 10.48
CA VAL A 81 10.56 -0.25 10.46
C VAL A 81 10.02 -0.48 11.86
N VAL A 82 8.69 -0.54 11.99
CA VAL A 82 8.00 -0.82 13.24
C VAL A 82 7.89 -2.31 13.47
N ASP A 83 7.55 -3.03 12.41
CA ASP A 83 7.42 -4.49 12.41
C ASP A 83 7.79 -5.04 11.04
N TYR A 84 8.41 -6.21 11.01
CA TYR A 84 8.71 -6.99 9.81
C TYR A 84 8.55 -8.46 10.16
N THR A 85 7.52 -9.07 9.61
CA THR A 85 7.10 -10.43 9.90
C THR A 85 6.91 -11.16 8.57
N PRO A 86 7.97 -11.65 7.93
CA PRO A 86 7.84 -12.46 6.72
C PRO A 86 7.20 -13.82 7.05
N SER A 87 6.47 -14.39 6.10
CA SER A 87 5.84 -15.71 6.24
C SER A 87 6.87 -16.85 6.16
N ASP A 88 7.93 -16.64 5.38
CA ASP A 88 8.92 -17.66 5.06
C ASP A 88 10.17 -17.66 5.94
N VAL A 89 10.92 -18.77 5.89
CA VAL A 89 12.19 -18.91 6.61
C VAL A 89 13.30 -18.09 5.95
N VAL A 90 13.83 -17.11 6.69
CA VAL A 90 15.00 -16.32 6.28
C VAL A 90 16.29 -17.14 6.26
N GLY A 91 17.08 -16.98 5.20
CA GLY A 91 18.38 -17.63 5.00
C GLY A 91 18.29 -19.00 4.33
N VAL A 92 17.09 -19.44 3.97
CA VAL A 92 16.87 -20.61 3.13
C VAL A 92 16.52 -20.12 1.73
N TYR A 93 17.36 -20.45 0.75
CA TYR A 93 17.09 -20.08 -0.63
C TYR A 93 16.26 -21.19 -1.29
N GLY A 94 15.06 -20.87 -1.79
CA GLY A 94 14.15 -21.88 -2.32
C GLY A 94 12.78 -21.31 -2.67
N ASN A 95 11.81 -22.21 -2.88
CA ASN A 95 10.42 -21.84 -3.07
C ASN A 95 9.70 -21.55 -1.74
N ASN A 96 10.25 -21.94 -0.58
CA ASN A 96 9.62 -21.76 0.73
C ASN A 96 10.66 -21.15 1.68
N GLY A 97 11.23 -20.03 1.26
CA GLY A 97 12.37 -19.44 1.94
C GLY A 97 12.88 -18.18 1.26
N ILE A 98 13.30 -17.24 2.08
CA ILE A 98 13.82 -15.94 1.65
C ILE A 98 15.34 -15.96 1.73
N GLY A 99 16.01 -15.67 0.62
CA GLY A 99 17.46 -15.43 0.63
C GLY A 99 17.80 -14.28 1.59
N SER A 100 18.82 -14.41 2.43
CA SER A 100 19.12 -13.41 3.48
C SER A 100 19.33 -11.99 2.94
N GLN A 101 19.73 -11.82 1.68
CA GLN A 101 19.88 -10.52 1.05
C GLN A 101 18.54 -9.78 0.83
N PHE A 102 17.42 -10.50 0.85
CA PHE A 102 16.07 -9.97 0.64
C PHE A 102 15.28 -9.87 1.95
N ALA A 103 15.91 -10.16 3.10
CA ALA A 103 15.25 -10.19 4.41
C ALA A 103 15.77 -9.09 5.34
N ASP A 104 16.39 -8.05 4.79
CA ASP A 104 16.77 -6.84 5.53
C ASP A 104 15.68 -5.77 5.32
N PRO A 105 14.78 -5.54 6.29
CA PRO A 105 13.71 -4.57 6.14
C PRO A 105 14.21 -3.12 6.12
N THR A 106 15.48 -2.88 6.45
CA THR A 106 16.05 -1.52 6.40
C THR A 106 16.33 -1.05 4.98
N LEU A 107 16.34 -1.96 4.00
CA LEU A 107 16.43 -1.61 2.58
C LEU A 107 15.21 -0.83 2.08
N VAL A 108 14.06 -0.97 2.76
CA VAL A 108 12.81 -0.26 2.41
C VAL A 108 12.80 1.22 2.86
N LEU A 109 13.85 1.66 3.57
CA LEU A 109 13.93 3.00 4.14
C LEU A 109 14.66 3.96 3.19
N GLY A 110 14.20 5.21 3.16
CA GLY A 110 14.78 6.24 2.32
C GLY A 110 14.33 6.15 0.86
N HIS A 111 15.17 6.64 -0.04
CA HIS A 111 14.81 6.83 -1.44
C HIS A 111 14.74 5.51 -2.19
N VAL A 112 13.76 5.40 -3.09
CA VAL A 112 13.74 4.37 -4.14
C VAL A 112 15.06 4.36 -4.91
N THR A 113 15.53 3.18 -5.31
CA THR A 113 16.74 2.99 -6.09
C THR A 113 16.46 2.50 -7.52
N GLY A 114 15.28 1.89 -7.76
CA GLY A 114 14.92 1.23 -9.01
C GLY A 114 15.71 -0.08 -9.24
N SER A 115 16.30 -0.63 -8.17
CA SER A 115 17.05 -1.88 -8.18
C SER A 115 16.13 -3.02 -7.85
N ASN A 116 16.08 -4.04 -8.71
CA ASN A 116 15.28 -5.24 -8.47
C ASN A 116 15.78 -6.11 -7.30
N MET A 117 16.89 -5.71 -6.67
CA MET A 117 17.55 -6.44 -5.58
C MET A 117 17.54 -5.67 -4.25
N ASP A 118 17.16 -4.38 -4.26
CA ASP A 118 17.18 -3.53 -3.05
C ASP A 118 15.83 -3.56 -2.36
N ILE A 119 15.38 -4.76 -2.01
CA ILE A 119 14.02 -5.03 -1.53
C ILE A 119 14.01 -5.77 -0.21
N ALA A 120 12.88 -5.69 0.49
CA ALA A 120 12.52 -6.62 1.55
C ALA A 120 11.33 -7.47 1.10
N SER A 121 11.58 -8.77 0.96
CA SER A 121 10.60 -9.80 0.62
C SER A 121 9.72 -10.08 1.83
N LEU A 122 8.41 -10.19 1.61
CA LEU A 122 7.45 -10.57 2.65
C LEU A 122 7.32 -12.10 2.78
N GLY A 123 7.87 -12.88 1.85
CA GLY A 123 7.78 -14.34 1.84
C GLY A 123 6.50 -14.84 1.21
N ASP A 124 6.50 -16.12 0.82
CA ASP A 124 5.41 -16.71 0.04
C ASP A 124 4.88 -17.97 0.70
N MET A 125 3.71 -17.87 1.34
CA MET A 125 3.14 -19.00 2.09
C MET A 125 2.85 -20.18 1.17
N ASP A 126 3.25 -21.39 1.54
CA ASP A 126 2.91 -22.58 0.76
C ASP A 126 1.47 -23.08 0.99
N ALA A 127 1.06 -24.09 0.24
CA ALA A 127 -0.31 -24.62 0.29
C ALA A 127 -0.69 -25.20 1.68
N ASP A 128 0.28 -25.78 2.40
CA ASP A 128 0.06 -26.36 3.72
C ASP A 128 -0.08 -25.25 4.77
N GLU A 129 0.73 -24.19 4.66
CA GLU A 129 0.67 -23.00 5.50
C GLU A 129 -0.65 -22.24 5.30
N LEU A 130 -1.09 -22.07 4.05
CA LEU A 130 -2.40 -21.47 3.75
C LEU A 130 -3.54 -22.30 4.34
N THR A 131 -3.48 -23.61 4.17
CA THR A 131 -4.46 -24.52 4.77
C THR A 131 -4.47 -24.38 6.29
N ALA A 132 -3.31 -24.27 6.95
CA ALA A 132 -3.23 -24.06 8.39
C ALA A 132 -3.82 -22.71 8.81
N TYR A 133 -3.50 -21.63 8.08
CA TYR A 133 -3.99 -20.28 8.34
C TYR A 133 -5.50 -20.16 8.27
N PHE A 134 -6.16 -20.72 7.25
CA PHE A 134 -7.62 -20.67 7.16
C PHE A 134 -8.32 -21.58 8.17
N ASN A 135 -7.63 -22.59 8.73
CA ASN A 135 -8.17 -23.43 9.80
C ASN A 135 -8.06 -22.78 11.19
N ASP A 136 -6.92 -22.14 11.49
CA ASP A 136 -6.67 -21.46 12.77
C ASP A 136 -5.70 -20.27 12.59
N PRO A 137 -6.21 -19.09 12.16
CA PRO A 137 -5.38 -17.94 11.83
C PRO A 137 -4.70 -17.32 13.05
N GLN A 138 -5.11 -17.67 14.27
CA GLN A 138 -4.48 -17.20 15.50
C GLN A 138 -3.22 -18.00 15.87
N SER A 139 -3.14 -19.25 15.43
CA SER A 139 -2.02 -20.15 15.76
C SER A 139 -1.07 -20.42 14.59
N ALA A 140 -1.52 -20.19 13.35
CA ALA A 140 -0.76 -20.43 12.14
C ALA A 140 0.15 -19.23 11.77
N ILE A 141 1.05 -19.47 10.81
CA ILE A 141 1.78 -18.40 10.12
C ILE A 141 0.77 -17.54 9.38
N ALA A 142 0.89 -16.22 9.52
CA ALA A 142 0.10 -15.25 8.77
C ALA A 142 0.84 -14.86 7.48
N PRO A 143 0.15 -14.29 6.48
CA PRO A 143 0.81 -13.65 5.35
C PRO A 143 1.88 -12.67 5.79
N GLY A 144 2.96 -12.60 5.02
CA GLY A 144 4.07 -11.71 5.29
C GLY A 144 3.61 -10.26 5.42
N SER A 145 4.22 -9.50 6.33
CA SER A 145 3.91 -8.08 6.44
C SER A 145 5.10 -7.23 6.90
N ILE A 146 5.07 -5.96 6.50
CA ILE A 146 5.98 -4.92 7.00
C ILE A 146 5.17 -3.68 7.37
N THR A 147 5.45 -3.12 8.54
CA THR A 147 4.87 -1.84 8.98
C THR A 147 5.98 -0.80 9.06
N LEU A 148 5.84 0.27 8.27
CA LEU A 148 6.80 1.37 8.19
C LEU A 148 6.26 2.61 8.90
N SER A 149 7.17 3.40 9.49
CA SER A 149 6.86 4.70 10.09
C SER A 149 7.56 5.85 9.36
N PHE A 150 7.03 7.05 9.57
CA PHE A 150 7.46 8.28 8.90
C PHE A 150 7.75 9.38 9.93
N ASP A 151 8.79 10.18 9.68
CA ASP A 151 9.13 11.33 10.54
C ASP A 151 8.08 12.46 10.43
N GLN A 152 7.42 12.55 9.29
CA GLN A 152 6.29 13.44 9.04
C GLN A 152 5.09 12.61 8.63
N ALA A 153 3.95 12.86 9.29
CA ALA A 153 2.72 12.18 8.95
C ALA A 153 2.32 12.48 7.49
N ILE A 154 1.88 11.44 6.78
CA ILE A 154 1.24 11.53 5.47
C ILE A 154 -0.13 12.19 5.69
N THR A 155 -0.48 13.13 4.81
CA THR A 155 -1.72 13.90 4.88
C THR A 155 -2.52 13.75 3.61
N ASN A 156 -3.84 13.66 3.73
CA ASN A 156 -4.74 13.65 2.58
C ASN A 156 -4.69 14.98 1.81
N GLY A 157 -4.18 14.94 0.59
CA GLY A 157 -4.08 16.04 -0.34
C GLY A 157 -4.91 15.81 -1.60
N ALA A 158 -4.53 16.48 -2.68
CA ALA A 158 -5.18 16.26 -3.97
C ALA A 158 -4.50 15.10 -4.71
N GLY A 159 -5.27 14.06 -5.07
CA GLY A 159 -4.75 12.90 -5.80
C GLY A 159 -4.00 11.94 -4.88
N ALA A 160 -3.00 11.25 -5.43
CA ALA A 160 -2.20 10.30 -4.64
C ALA A 160 -1.40 11.01 -3.53
N ASP A 161 -1.35 10.40 -2.35
CA ASP A 161 -0.67 10.93 -1.17
C ASP A 161 0.66 10.25 -0.90
N PHE A 162 0.82 9.03 -1.39
CA PHE A 162 2.06 8.29 -1.37
C PHE A 162 2.08 7.27 -2.51
N ALA A 163 3.24 6.68 -2.77
CA ALA A 163 3.40 5.59 -3.70
C ALA A 163 4.25 4.47 -3.10
N VAL A 164 3.90 3.23 -3.42
CA VAL A 164 4.63 2.02 -3.02
C VAL A 164 5.42 1.49 -4.22
N PHE A 165 6.71 1.24 -4.02
CA PHE A 165 7.63 0.69 -5.00
C PHE A 165 7.92 -0.78 -4.66
N GLU A 166 7.86 -1.63 -5.67
CA GLU A 166 8.15 -3.07 -5.63
C GLU A 166 8.96 -3.44 -6.89
N ASN A 167 9.64 -4.57 -6.94
CA ASN A 167 10.59 -4.88 -8.02
C ASN A 167 9.96 -5.39 -9.33
N GLY A 168 8.68 -5.12 -9.59
CA GLY A 168 7.95 -5.64 -10.72
C GLY A 168 8.53 -5.22 -12.07
N PHE A 169 8.39 -6.07 -13.08
CA PHE A 169 8.81 -5.79 -14.45
C PHE A 169 7.90 -6.37 -15.53
N VAL A 170 7.87 -5.75 -16.71
CA VAL A 170 7.17 -6.33 -17.88
C VAL A 170 7.91 -7.58 -18.35
N SER A 171 7.24 -8.73 -18.28
CA SER A 171 7.83 -9.99 -18.73
C SER A 171 8.00 -10.03 -20.25
N ASN A 172 9.14 -10.56 -20.70
CA ASN A 172 9.43 -10.78 -22.11
C ASN A 172 9.23 -12.25 -22.54
N TYR A 173 8.66 -13.09 -21.66
CA TYR A 173 8.65 -14.53 -21.83
C TYR A 173 7.26 -15.13 -21.64
N ASN A 174 6.92 -16.06 -22.55
CA ASN A 174 5.84 -17.01 -22.32
C ASN A 174 6.43 -18.28 -21.70
N THR A 175 5.95 -18.69 -20.54
CA THR A 175 6.46 -19.88 -19.85
C THR A 175 5.32 -20.85 -19.51
N GLY A 176 5.67 -22.10 -19.24
CA GLY A 176 4.72 -23.07 -18.70
C GLY A 176 4.34 -22.84 -17.23
N ALA A 177 4.89 -21.80 -16.59
CA ALA A 177 4.69 -21.48 -15.18
C ALA A 177 3.85 -20.21 -14.96
N GLY A 178 3.10 -19.77 -15.98
CA GLY A 178 2.13 -18.67 -15.85
C GLY A 178 2.58 -17.35 -16.47
N SER A 179 3.88 -17.12 -16.66
CA SER A 179 4.36 -15.87 -17.27
C SER A 179 3.94 -15.78 -18.74
N ALA A 180 3.40 -14.62 -19.11
CA ALA A 180 3.05 -14.23 -20.47
C ALA A 180 3.81 -12.96 -20.91
N SER A 181 4.32 -12.97 -22.14
CA SER A 181 5.09 -11.85 -22.67
C SER A 181 4.22 -10.61 -22.84
N GLY A 182 4.70 -9.47 -22.36
CA GLY A 182 4.04 -8.17 -22.42
C GLY A 182 3.12 -7.87 -21.23
N GLN A 183 2.90 -8.83 -20.34
CA GLN A 183 2.23 -8.65 -19.06
C GLN A 183 3.22 -8.35 -17.94
N MET A 184 2.70 -7.86 -16.82
CA MET A 184 3.48 -7.48 -15.65
C MET A 184 3.84 -8.72 -14.83
N PHE A 185 5.11 -8.98 -14.56
CA PHE A 185 5.46 -9.77 -13.39
C PHE A 185 5.42 -8.81 -12.21
N ALA A 186 4.44 -9.01 -11.33
CA ALA A 186 4.18 -8.20 -10.17
C ALA A 186 3.93 -9.16 -9.02
N GLU A 187 4.47 -8.84 -7.86
CA GLU A 187 4.13 -9.49 -6.60
C GLU A 187 3.26 -8.49 -5.82
N LEU A 188 1.99 -8.86 -5.58
CA LEU A 188 0.93 -7.96 -5.18
C LEU A 188 0.80 -7.89 -3.65
N GLY A 189 0.61 -6.68 -3.15
CA GLY A 189 0.41 -6.44 -1.71
C GLY A 189 -0.87 -5.67 -1.41
N PHE A 190 -1.55 -6.03 -0.32
CA PHE A 190 -2.53 -5.14 0.31
C PHE A 190 -1.80 -3.98 0.99
N VAL A 191 -2.41 -2.80 0.93
CA VAL A 191 -1.89 -1.59 1.59
C VAL A 191 -2.87 -1.14 2.66
N GLU A 192 -2.35 -0.86 3.85
CA GLU A 192 -3.11 -0.35 4.98
C GLU A 192 -2.41 0.85 5.59
N VAL A 193 -3.18 1.78 6.17
CA VAL A 193 -2.66 2.98 6.82
C VAL A 193 -3.19 3.11 8.24
N SER A 194 -2.39 3.71 9.12
CA SER A 194 -2.76 3.92 10.50
C SER A 194 -2.22 5.23 11.05
N THR A 195 -2.99 5.81 11.97
CA THR A 195 -2.58 6.95 12.80
C THR A 195 -1.81 6.51 14.05
N ASP A 196 -2.19 5.37 14.65
CA ASP A 196 -1.71 4.94 15.98
C ASP A 196 -0.81 3.70 15.96
N GLY A 197 -0.66 3.04 14.81
CA GLY A 197 0.13 1.83 14.64
C GLY A 197 -0.56 0.57 15.16
N VAL A 198 -1.85 0.66 15.49
CA VAL A 198 -2.67 -0.45 16.01
C VAL A 198 -3.90 -0.69 15.13
N ASN A 199 -4.62 0.38 14.78
CA ASN A 199 -5.83 0.33 13.97
C ASN A 199 -5.47 0.71 12.53
N PHE A 200 -5.68 -0.22 11.59
CA PHE A 200 -5.29 -0.06 10.19
C PHE A 200 -6.51 -0.07 9.28
N ALA A 201 -6.68 1.00 8.49
CA ALA A 201 -7.66 1.06 7.41
C ALA A 201 -7.01 0.53 6.13
N ARG A 202 -7.64 -0.47 5.49
CA ARG A 202 -7.13 -1.11 4.27
C ARG A 202 -7.71 -0.45 3.04
N PHE A 203 -6.87 -0.17 2.05
CA PHE A 203 -7.34 0.33 0.76
C PHE A 203 -8.26 -0.70 0.09
N PRO A 204 -9.44 -0.28 -0.40
CA PRO A 204 -10.33 -1.19 -1.11
C PRO A 204 -9.71 -1.54 -2.48
N SER A 205 -9.20 -2.76 -2.61
CA SER A 205 -8.57 -3.26 -3.83
C SER A 205 -9.58 -3.79 -4.84
N SER A 206 -9.16 -3.88 -6.11
CA SER A 206 -9.90 -4.56 -7.17
C SER A 206 -8.99 -5.47 -7.98
N TYR A 207 -9.46 -6.68 -8.26
CA TYR A 207 -8.77 -7.68 -9.09
C TYR A 207 -9.73 -8.30 -10.10
N LEU A 208 -9.51 -8.04 -11.39
CA LEU A 208 -10.44 -8.46 -12.47
C LEU A 208 -9.80 -9.42 -13.50
N ASN A 209 -8.57 -9.90 -13.29
CA ASN A 209 -7.85 -10.72 -14.27
C ASN A 209 -8.49 -12.10 -14.52
N TYR A 210 -8.90 -12.78 -13.45
CA TYR A 210 -9.45 -14.15 -13.52
C TYR A 210 -10.73 -14.25 -12.69
N PRO A 211 -11.83 -13.58 -13.12
CA PRO A 211 -13.10 -13.68 -12.41
C PRO A 211 -13.52 -15.15 -12.31
N LEU A 212 -13.79 -15.63 -11.09
CA LEU A 212 -14.12 -17.03 -10.81
C LEU A 212 -13.04 -18.05 -11.27
N GLY A 213 -11.79 -17.62 -11.45
CA GLY A 213 -10.68 -18.44 -11.93
C GLY A 213 -10.71 -18.74 -13.44
N GLU A 214 -11.62 -18.11 -14.21
CA GLU A 214 -11.68 -18.30 -15.65
C GLU A 214 -10.43 -17.75 -16.33
N GLY A 215 -9.77 -18.57 -17.17
CA GLY A 215 -8.57 -18.18 -17.91
C GLY A 215 -7.26 -18.33 -17.14
N LEU A 216 -7.31 -18.80 -15.88
CA LEU A 216 -6.10 -19.05 -15.09
C LEU A 216 -5.24 -20.16 -15.75
N PRO A 217 -3.92 -19.96 -15.87
CA PRO A 217 -3.01 -21.01 -16.32
C PRO A 217 -3.01 -22.22 -15.37
N SER A 218 -2.64 -23.41 -15.88
CA SER A 218 -2.53 -24.63 -15.06
C SER A 218 -1.41 -24.59 -14.01
N ASN A 219 -0.51 -23.60 -14.12
CA ASN A 219 0.58 -23.35 -13.19
C ASN A 219 0.77 -21.83 -13.08
N THR A 220 0.75 -21.32 -11.85
CA THR A 220 0.75 -19.90 -11.50
C THR A 220 2.03 -19.45 -10.78
N SER A 221 3.07 -20.29 -10.70
CA SER A 221 4.31 -19.98 -9.97
C SER A 221 4.96 -18.66 -10.34
N TYR A 222 4.84 -18.24 -11.60
CA TYR A 222 5.32 -16.95 -12.10
C TYR A 222 4.23 -16.27 -12.92
N LEU A 223 3.00 -16.32 -12.42
CA LEU A 223 1.84 -15.72 -13.06
C LEU A 223 2.10 -14.22 -13.30
N THR A 224 1.93 -13.79 -14.55
CA THR A 224 1.97 -12.37 -14.89
C THR A 224 0.57 -11.79 -14.93
N GLN A 225 0.46 -10.51 -14.64
CA GLN A 225 -0.78 -9.76 -14.50
C GLN A 225 -1.06 -8.89 -15.72
N ASP A 226 -2.32 -8.82 -16.17
CA ASP A 226 -2.82 -7.65 -16.90
C ASP A 226 -3.22 -6.59 -15.88
N VAL A 227 -2.30 -5.67 -15.58
CA VAL A 227 -2.45 -4.70 -14.50
C VAL A 227 -3.49 -3.61 -14.79
N SER A 228 -3.99 -3.52 -16.03
CA SER A 228 -5.16 -2.67 -16.34
C SER A 228 -6.47 -3.17 -15.71
N ASN A 229 -6.43 -4.35 -15.08
CA ASN A 229 -7.52 -4.96 -14.32
C ASN A 229 -7.31 -4.90 -12.80
N LEU A 230 -6.28 -4.20 -12.33
CA LEU A 230 -5.90 -4.10 -10.92
C LEU A 230 -5.98 -2.66 -10.41
N TYR A 231 -6.44 -2.47 -9.17
CA TYR A 231 -6.46 -1.17 -8.50
C TYR A 231 -6.23 -1.33 -7.00
N ASN A 232 -5.55 -0.36 -6.38
CA ASN A 232 -5.24 -0.34 -4.93
C ASN A 232 -4.55 -1.63 -4.43
N LEU A 233 -3.66 -2.18 -5.26
CA LEU A 233 -2.75 -3.28 -4.93
C LEU A 233 -1.33 -2.81 -5.24
N ALA A 234 -0.41 -2.91 -4.27
CA ALA A 234 1.00 -2.61 -4.51
C ALA A 234 1.58 -3.59 -5.55
N GLY A 235 2.69 -3.21 -6.21
CA GLY A 235 3.38 -4.05 -7.21
C GLY A 235 2.88 -3.95 -8.65
N LYS A 236 1.74 -3.28 -8.91
CA LYS A 236 1.19 -3.24 -10.27
C LYS A 236 1.94 -2.35 -11.28
N HIS A 237 3.01 -1.65 -10.87
CA HIS A 237 3.79 -0.75 -11.71
C HIS A 237 5.25 -1.21 -11.81
N ALA A 238 5.86 -1.04 -12.98
CA ALA A 238 7.23 -1.46 -13.22
C ALA A 238 8.26 -0.65 -12.41
N ASN A 239 9.13 -1.34 -11.68
CA ASN A 239 10.21 -0.73 -10.93
C ASN A 239 11.42 -1.69 -10.81
N ALA A 240 11.93 -2.02 -11.99
CA ALA A 240 13.14 -2.82 -12.18
C ALA A 240 13.73 -2.55 -13.57
N TYR A 241 14.95 -3.04 -13.80
CA TYR A 241 15.63 -3.03 -15.11
C TYR A 241 15.75 -1.64 -15.78
N GLY A 242 15.91 -0.60 -14.96
CA GLY A 242 16.07 0.78 -15.42
C GLY A 242 14.77 1.58 -15.50
N GLU A 243 13.65 0.96 -15.15
CA GLU A 243 12.36 1.62 -14.90
C GLU A 243 12.13 1.76 -13.39
N SER A 244 11.42 2.82 -12.99
CA SER A 244 11.07 3.08 -11.60
C SER A 244 9.78 3.90 -11.52
N TRP A 245 8.68 3.19 -11.30
CA TRP A 245 7.34 3.72 -11.14
C TRP A 245 6.70 3.18 -9.87
N GLY A 246 6.27 4.07 -8.99
CA GLY A 246 5.55 3.72 -7.77
C GLY A 246 4.05 3.59 -8.04
N THR A 247 3.42 2.62 -7.40
CA THR A 247 1.96 2.47 -7.42
C THR A 247 1.32 3.51 -6.50
N PRO A 248 0.48 4.42 -7.02
CA PRO A 248 -0.10 5.50 -6.23
C PRO A 248 -1.23 5.01 -5.30
N PHE A 249 -1.33 5.63 -4.13
CA PHE A 249 -2.43 5.46 -3.19
C PHE A 249 -3.00 6.82 -2.79
N ASN A 250 -4.31 6.99 -2.95
CA ASN A 250 -5.04 8.21 -2.60
C ASN A 250 -5.89 7.97 -1.35
N LEU A 251 -5.60 8.66 -0.26
CA LEU A 251 -6.27 8.49 1.03
C LEU A 251 -7.78 8.77 0.95
N ASP A 252 -8.26 9.52 -0.04
CA ASP A 252 -9.71 9.68 -0.28
C ASP A 252 -10.43 8.34 -0.53
N ASP A 253 -9.72 7.30 -1.00
CA ASP A 253 -10.30 5.97 -1.19
C ASP A 253 -10.71 5.29 0.13
N LEU A 254 -10.23 5.82 1.26
CA LEU A 254 -10.54 5.34 2.61
C LEU A 254 -11.66 6.14 3.28
N LEU A 255 -12.26 7.14 2.62
CA LEU A 255 -13.35 7.93 3.22
C LEU A 255 -14.57 7.09 3.63
N GLY A 256 -14.76 5.92 2.99
CA GLY A 256 -15.80 4.95 3.33
C GLY A 256 -15.41 3.92 4.37
N ASP A 257 -14.15 3.86 4.80
CA ASP A 257 -13.68 2.91 5.82
C ASP A 257 -14.24 3.29 7.20
N GLN A 258 -14.69 2.28 7.95
CA GLN A 258 -15.34 2.50 9.23
C GLN A 258 -14.41 3.14 10.28
N LEU A 259 -13.11 2.81 10.28
CA LEU A 259 -12.13 3.40 11.19
C LEU A 259 -11.91 4.89 10.89
N VAL A 260 -12.03 5.29 9.62
CA VAL A 260 -11.96 6.70 9.21
C VAL A 260 -13.25 7.43 9.62
N ILE A 261 -14.42 6.84 9.36
CA ILE A 261 -15.72 7.40 9.76
C ILE A 261 -15.80 7.60 11.28
N ASP A 262 -15.26 6.65 12.05
CA ASP A 262 -15.26 6.69 13.51
C ASP A 262 -14.17 7.62 14.10
N GLY A 263 -13.31 8.19 13.24
CA GLY A 263 -12.23 9.09 13.66
C GLY A 263 -11.10 8.40 14.41
N ILE A 264 -10.92 7.09 14.20
CA ILE A 264 -9.81 6.29 14.75
C ILE A 264 -8.58 6.41 13.84
N VAL A 265 -8.80 6.29 12.52
CA VAL A 265 -7.78 6.57 11.50
C VAL A 265 -8.02 7.97 10.96
N LEU A 266 -7.07 8.87 11.20
CA LEU A 266 -7.14 10.26 10.79
C LEU A 266 -6.33 10.42 9.50
N LEU A 267 -7.00 10.61 8.36
CA LEU A 267 -6.35 10.72 7.04
C LEU A 267 -5.39 11.92 6.90
N ASN A 268 -5.42 12.88 7.82
CA ASN A 268 -4.46 13.99 7.88
C ASN A 268 -3.32 13.77 8.90
N GLU A 269 -3.20 12.56 9.43
CA GLU A 269 -2.22 12.18 10.44
C GLU A 269 -1.90 10.68 10.30
N ILE A 270 -1.53 10.24 9.09
CA ILE A 270 -1.10 8.86 8.85
C ILE A 270 0.38 8.73 9.19
N ASN A 271 0.67 8.01 10.27
CA ASN A 271 2.03 7.82 10.79
C ASN A 271 2.64 6.48 10.38
N PHE A 272 1.79 5.54 9.94
CA PHE A 272 2.20 4.19 9.61
C PHE A 272 1.53 3.72 8.32
N VAL A 273 2.31 3.01 7.50
CA VAL A 273 1.83 2.25 6.35
C VAL A 273 2.22 0.79 6.58
N ARG A 274 1.27 -0.12 6.45
CA ARG A 274 1.52 -1.56 6.44
C ARG A 274 1.29 -2.11 5.05
N ILE A 275 2.25 -2.90 4.58
CA ILE A 275 2.10 -3.74 3.40
C ILE A 275 1.92 -5.18 3.89
N VAL A 276 0.92 -5.87 3.35
CA VAL A 276 0.63 -7.27 3.64
C VAL A 276 0.68 -8.04 2.33
N ASP A 277 1.48 -9.09 2.29
CA ASP A 277 1.58 -10.01 1.17
C ASP A 277 0.22 -10.62 0.81
N ILE A 278 0.05 -10.97 -0.46
CA ILE A 278 -1.10 -11.71 -0.95
C ILE A 278 -0.63 -13.05 -1.49
N PRO A 279 -0.70 -14.13 -0.69
CA PRO A 279 -0.47 -15.46 -1.21
C PRO A 279 -1.45 -15.76 -2.36
N GLY A 280 -0.88 -16.01 -3.54
CA GLY A 280 -1.58 -15.89 -4.81
C GLY A 280 -2.44 -17.07 -5.26
N ASP A 281 -2.88 -17.96 -4.38
CA ASP A 281 -3.63 -19.17 -4.74
C ASP A 281 -5.14 -18.93 -5.03
N GLY A 282 -5.62 -17.69 -4.84
CA GLY A 282 -7.03 -17.32 -4.96
C GLY A 282 -7.82 -17.33 -3.65
N SER A 283 -7.20 -17.70 -2.52
CA SER A 283 -7.86 -17.75 -1.21
C SER A 283 -8.07 -16.37 -0.58
N PHE A 284 -7.25 -15.38 -0.97
CA PHE A 284 -7.43 -13.98 -0.60
C PHE A 284 -8.29 -13.26 -1.64
N THR A 285 -9.10 -12.31 -1.19
CA THR A 285 -10.06 -11.61 -2.07
C THR A 285 -9.88 -10.10 -2.05
N ASP A 286 -10.27 -9.47 -3.15
CA ASP A 286 -10.39 -8.02 -3.26
C ASP A 286 -11.60 -7.48 -2.46
N ALA A 287 -11.84 -6.17 -2.51
CA ALA A 287 -12.94 -5.52 -1.77
C ALA A 287 -14.34 -5.95 -2.23
N ALA A 288 -14.47 -6.47 -3.45
CA ALA A 288 -15.71 -7.01 -4.01
C ALA A 288 -15.88 -8.52 -3.78
N GLY A 289 -14.88 -9.18 -3.17
CA GLY A 289 -14.87 -10.62 -2.94
C GLY A 289 -14.37 -11.45 -4.12
N ASN A 290 -13.72 -10.85 -5.11
CA ASN A 290 -13.07 -11.59 -6.18
C ASN A 290 -11.76 -12.20 -5.68
N SER A 291 -11.53 -13.49 -5.97
CA SER A 291 -10.26 -14.15 -5.69
C SER A 291 -9.09 -13.46 -6.40
N ILE A 292 -8.05 -13.14 -5.64
CA ILE A 292 -6.80 -12.58 -6.15
C ILE A 292 -5.83 -13.73 -6.41
N PHE A 293 -5.34 -13.81 -7.64
CA PHE A 293 -4.27 -14.73 -8.00
C PHE A 293 -3.00 -13.96 -8.24
N ASP A 294 -1.89 -14.47 -7.73
CA ASP A 294 -0.59 -13.82 -7.84
C ASP A 294 0.50 -14.81 -8.27
N ALA A 295 1.72 -14.32 -8.52
CA ALA A 295 2.87 -15.16 -8.75
C ALA A 295 3.12 -16.03 -7.51
N TRP A 296 2.70 -17.30 -7.58
CA TRP A 296 2.65 -18.18 -6.41
C TRP A 296 2.84 -19.66 -6.79
N VAL A 297 3.83 -20.39 -6.27
CA VAL A 297 4.93 -19.94 -5.40
C VAL A 297 6.17 -19.54 -6.22
N THR A 298 6.82 -18.41 -5.90
CA THR A 298 8.06 -17.95 -6.56
C THR A 298 9.34 -18.47 -5.87
N TRP A 299 10.54 -18.08 -6.34
CA TRP A 299 11.83 -18.63 -5.85
C TRP A 299 12.81 -17.53 -5.43
N GLY A 300 13.27 -17.59 -4.18
CA GLY A 300 14.37 -16.77 -3.65
C GLY A 300 13.95 -15.53 -2.88
N SER A 301 13.05 -14.73 -3.46
CA SER A 301 12.36 -13.59 -2.82
C SER A 301 10.88 -13.76 -3.10
N GLY A 302 10.23 -14.62 -2.33
CA GLY A 302 8.83 -14.95 -2.57
C GLY A 302 7.86 -13.89 -2.07
N GLY A 303 6.69 -13.77 -2.71
CA GLY A 303 5.65 -12.82 -2.32
C GLY A 303 6.06 -11.38 -2.57
N MET A 304 5.33 -10.43 -2.00
CA MET A 304 5.57 -9.00 -2.20
C MET A 304 7.01 -8.58 -1.84
N ASP A 305 7.73 -8.03 -2.82
CA ASP A 305 9.10 -7.54 -2.70
C ASP A 305 9.15 -6.01 -2.57
N VAL A 306 9.00 -5.48 -1.35
CA VAL A 306 8.88 -4.03 -1.12
C VAL A 306 10.24 -3.33 -1.27
N GLU A 307 10.33 -2.30 -2.12
CA GLU A 307 11.55 -1.49 -2.28
C GLU A 307 11.48 -0.17 -1.50
N ALA A 308 10.38 0.58 -1.57
CA ALA A 308 10.29 1.89 -0.91
C ALA A 308 8.84 2.38 -0.78
N ILE A 309 8.61 3.33 0.12
CA ILE A 309 7.38 4.14 0.16
C ILE A 309 7.75 5.62 0.11
N GLY A 310 7.37 6.28 -0.98
CA GLY A 310 7.56 7.71 -1.19
C GLY A 310 6.30 8.51 -0.85
N VAL A 311 6.43 9.53 0.00
CA VAL A 311 5.33 10.39 0.45
C VAL A 311 5.21 11.62 -0.46
N ILE A 312 4.02 11.89 -0.97
CA ILE A 312 3.71 13.05 -1.82
C ILE A 312 3.18 14.19 -0.96
N ASN A 313 2.13 13.93 -0.17
CA ASN A 313 1.50 14.90 0.71
C ASN A 313 1.85 14.59 2.17
N ALA A 314 2.60 15.50 2.80
CA ALA A 314 3.00 15.38 4.20
C ALA A 314 2.68 16.67 4.97
N VAL A 315 2.60 16.56 6.30
CA VAL A 315 2.56 17.74 7.17
C VAL A 315 3.82 18.56 6.92
N VAL A 316 3.66 19.72 6.27
CA VAL A 316 4.76 20.67 6.12
C VAL A 316 5.21 21.07 7.52
N ALA A 317 6.41 20.66 7.91
CA ALA A 317 7.04 21.19 9.11
C ALA A 317 7.13 22.70 8.94
N VAL A 318 6.24 23.44 9.61
CA VAL A 318 6.35 24.89 9.69
C VAL A 318 7.67 25.15 10.40
N PRO A 319 8.69 25.72 9.72
CA PRO A 319 9.91 26.10 10.42
C PRO A 319 9.46 27.10 11.48
N GLU A 320 9.66 26.76 12.76
CA GLU A 320 9.40 27.66 13.89
C GLU A 320 9.83 29.07 13.48
N PRO A 321 8.90 30.02 13.31
CA PRO A 321 9.29 31.30 12.78
C PRO A 321 10.29 31.90 13.76
N ALA A 322 11.44 32.32 13.24
CA ALA A 322 12.49 33.04 13.97
C ALA A 322 11.98 34.29 14.73
N SER A 323 10.68 34.60 14.66
CA SER A 323 9.96 35.56 15.47
C SER A 323 10.07 35.33 16.99
N ILE A 324 10.22 34.10 17.50
CA ILE A 324 10.45 33.91 18.95
C ILE A 324 11.82 34.46 19.37
N VAL A 325 12.84 34.31 18.50
CA VAL A 325 14.16 34.91 18.72
C VAL A 325 14.10 36.44 18.56
N ALA A 326 13.32 36.96 17.62
CA ALA A 326 13.15 38.42 17.45
C ALA A 326 12.42 39.09 18.64
N ILE A 327 11.48 38.40 19.29
CA ILE A 327 10.80 38.91 20.50
C ILE A 327 11.76 38.93 21.70
N LEU A 328 12.64 37.92 21.84
CA LEU A 328 13.65 37.88 22.89
C LEU A 328 14.72 38.97 22.72
N PHE A 329 15.21 39.23 21.50
CA PHE A 329 16.16 40.31 21.24
C PHE A 329 15.51 41.71 21.39
N GLY A 330 14.25 41.87 21.00
CA GLY A 330 13.49 43.11 21.17
C GLY A 330 13.26 43.51 22.62
N ALA A 331 13.03 42.54 23.52
CA ALA A 331 12.84 42.79 24.95
C ALA A 331 14.13 43.26 25.65
N THR A 332 15.29 42.69 25.31
CA THR A 332 16.60 43.12 25.86
C THR A 332 16.99 44.54 25.44
N MET A 333 16.62 44.98 24.23
CA MET A 333 16.88 46.35 23.77
C MET A 333 16.00 47.41 24.46
N LEU A 334 14.80 47.02 24.93
CA LEU A 334 13.88 47.91 25.65
C LEU A 334 14.22 48.03 27.14
N THR A 335 14.76 46.99 27.76
CA THR A 335 15.24 47.06 29.16
C THR A 335 16.56 47.83 29.27
N HIS A 336 17.48 47.68 28.30
CA HIS A 336 18.75 48.42 28.35
C HIS A 336 18.61 49.93 28.09
N ARG A 337 17.54 50.35 27.40
CA ARG A 337 17.26 51.78 27.12
C ARG A 337 16.60 52.52 28.28
N ARG A 338 16.17 51.82 29.34
CA ARG A 338 15.54 52.42 30.53
C ARG A 338 16.51 52.73 31.68
N GLU A 339 17.77 52.31 31.60
CA GLU A 339 18.78 52.57 32.64
C GLU A 339 19.64 53.82 32.39
N HIS A 340 19.40 54.55 31.29
CA HIS A 340 20.16 55.76 30.91
C HIS A 340 19.28 57.02 30.72
N ARG A 341 18.31 57.25 31.59
CA ARG A 341 17.62 58.55 31.73
C ARG A 341 17.39 58.92 33.18
#